data_AF-A0A183E3N8-F1
#
_entry.id   AF-A0A183E3N8-F1
#
_cell.length_a   1.000
_cell.length_b   1.000
_cell.length_c   1.000
_cell.angle_alpha   90.00
_cell.angle_beta   90.00
_cell.angle_gamma   90.00
#
_symmetry.space_group_name_H-M   'P 1'
#
loop_
_entity.id
_entity.type
_entity.pdbx_description
1 polymer ?
#
loop_
_entity_poly.entity_id
_entity_poly.type
_entity_poly.pdbx_seq_one_letter_code
_entity_poly.pdbx_strand_id
1 'polypeptide(L)' 'MSSNDFRKYGKEMVDYIVDYVQNIHKKRVVPAIEPGYLRDLLPDTAPYHAESYEAVISDFEKYIMPGVTFFGFLENP' A
#
# COMPACT_ATOMS: atom_id res chain seq x y z
N MET A 1 -3.90 3.28 19.00
CA MET A 1 -3.27 4.49 18.43
C MET A 1 -3.79 5.72 19.16
N SER A 2 -2.90 6.61 19.61
CA SER A 2 -3.26 7.90 20.23
C SER A 2 -3.39 9.02 19.19
N SER A 3 -3.89 10.19 19.59
CA SER A 3 -3.96 11.37 18.70
C SER A 3 -2.58 11.86 18.23
N ASN A 4 -1.54 11.69 19.06
CA ASN A 4 -0.17 12.05 18.68
C ASN A 4 0.39 11.06 17.65
N ASP A 5 0.12 9.77 17.84
CA ASP A 5 0.50 8.73 16.88
C ASP A 5 -0.21 8.95 15.55
N PHE A 6 -1.51 9.23 15.56
CA PHE A 6 -2.28 9.54 14.35
C PHE A 6 -1.71 10.75 13.61
N ARG A 7 -1.34 11.82 14.34
CA ARG A 7 -0.71 13.00 13.75
C ARG A 7 0.64 12.67 13.12
N LYS A 8 1.45 11.82 13.76
CA LYS A 8 2.75 11.38 13.24
C LYS A 8 2.55 10.55 11.97
N TYR A 9 1.82 9.45 12.06
CA TYR A 9 1.61 8.51 10.96
C TYR A 9 0.83 9.13 9.80
N GLY A 10 -0.10 10.05 10.07
CA GLY A 10 -0.79 10.80 9.04
C GLY A 10 0.16 11.65 8.19
N LYS A 11 1.16 12.29 8.81
CA LYS A 11 2.19 13.03 8.06
C LYS A 11 3.06 12.09 7.24
N GLU A 12 3.50 10.98 7.83
CA GLU A 12 4.28 9.96 7.11
C GLU A 12 3.52 9.41 5.89
N MET A 13 2.20 9.18 6.01
CA MET A 13 1.36 8.75 4.90
C MET A 13 1.23 9.82 3.82
N VAL A 14 1.14 11.11 4.19
CA VAL A 14 1.14 12.20 3.21
C VAL A 14 2.44 12.22 2.42
N ASP A 15 3.59 12.14 3.11
CA ASP A 15 4.90 12.11 2.48
C ASP A 15 5.03 10.88 1.54
N TYR A 16 4.55 9.72 1.98
CA TYR A 16 4.48 8.51 1.17
C TYR A 16 3.67 8.69 -0.12
N ILE A 17 2.48 9.29 -0.04
CA ILE A 17 1.61 9.52 -1.22
C ILE A 17 2.30 10.48 -2.20
N VAL A 18 2.97 11.52 -1.70
CA VAL A 18 3.72 12.46 -2.53
C VAL A 18 4.83 11.71 -3.29
N ASP A 19 5.64 10.92 -2.59
CA ASP A 19 6.72 10.13 -3.20
C ASP A 19 6.18 9.10 -4.21
N TYR A 20 5.06 8.47 -3.89
CA TYR A 20 4.39 7.51 -4.76
C TYR A 20 3.93 8.17 -6.08
N VAL A 21 3.25 9.31 -6.00
CA VAL A 21 2.77 10.05 -7.19
C VAL A 21 3.93 10.58 -8.02
N GLN A 22 5.00 11.07 -7.39
CA GLN A 22 6.18 11.55 -8.11
C GLN A 22 6.88 10.44 -8.89
N ASN A 23 6.90 9.22 -8.36
CA ASN A 23 7.59 8.08 -8.96
C ASN A 23 6.69 7.12 -9.74
N ILE A 24 5.40 7.45 -9.88
CA ILE A 24 4.39 6.59 -10.51
C ILE A 24 4.75 6.21 -11.96
N HIS A 25 5.44 7.11 -12.69
CA HIS A 25 5.90 6.89 -14.06
C HIS A 25 6.95 5.79 -14.21
N LYS A 26 7.59 5.36 -13.12
CA LYS A 26 8.56 4.24 -13.11
C LYS A 26 7.88 2.89 -12.88
N LYS A 27 6.60 2.88 -12.49
CA LYS A 27 5.84 1.66 -12.17
C LYS A 27 5.04 1.19 -13.39
N ARG A 28 4.82 -0.12 -13.48
CA ARG A 28 4.00 -0.71 -14.55
C ARG A 28 2.54 -0.34 -14.32
N VAL A 29 1.82 0.08 -15.37
CA VAL A 29 0.39 0.42 -15.29
C VAL A 29 -0.43 -0.80 -14.86
N VAL A 30 -0.16 -1.95 -15.47
CA VAL A 30 -0.78 -3.23 -15.14
C VAL A 30 0.24 -4.10 -14.40
N PRO A 31 -0.09 -4.61 -13.20
CA PRO A 31 0.80 -5.45 -12.42
C PRO A 31 0.97 -6.84 -13.05
N ALA A 32 2.16 -7.45 -12.87
CA ALA A 32 2.44 -8.80 -13.32
C ALA A 32 2.18 -9.81 -12.19
N ILE A 33 0.89 -10.03 -11.91
CA ILE A 33 0.38 -10.90 -10.84
C ILE A 33 -0.59 -11.94 -11.40
N GLU A 34 -0.75 -13.05 -10.68
CA GLU A 34 -1.74 -14.07 -11.00
C GLU A 34 -3.03 -13.87 -10.18
N PRO A 35 -4.20 -14.27 -10.71
CA PRO A 35 -5.44 -14.27 -9.94
C PRO A 35 -5.28 -15.05 -8.63
N GLY A 36 -5.65 -14.41 -7.51
CA GLY A 36 -5.56 -15.03 -6.19
C GLY A 36 -4.22 -14.89 -5.48
N TYR A 37 -3.19 -14.26 -6.08
CA TYR A 37 -1.84 -14.14 -5.48
C TYR A 37 -1.84 -13.63 -4.03
N LEU A 38 -2.76 -12.72 -3.68
CA LEU A 38 -2.82 -12.12 -2.36
C LEU A 38 -3.34 -13.09 -1.28
N ARG A 39 -4.16 -14.07 -1.67
CA ARG A 39 -4.80 -15.01 -0.75
C ARG A 39 -3.77 -15.83 0.02
N ASP A 40 -2.73 -16.29 -0.67
CA ASP A 40 -1.69 -17.14 -0.07
C ASP A 40 -0.67 -16.33 0.76
N LEU A 41 -0.72 -14.99 0.68
CA LEU A 41 0.20 -14.08 1.37
C LEU A 41 -0.37 -13.50 2.66
N LEU A 42 -1.69 -13.59 2.85
CA LEU A 42 -2.39 -13.09 4.01
C LEU A 42 -2.73 -14.22 4.98
N PRO A 43 -2.82 -13.94 6.30
CA PRO A 43 -3.30 -14.92 7.26
C PRO A 43 -4.77 -15.28 6.99
N ASP A 44 -5.14 -16.54 7.22
CA ASP A 44 -6.50 -17.06 7.01
C ASP A 44 -7.55 -16.43 7.95
N THR A 45 -7.11 -15.87 9.07
CA THR A 45 -7.97 -15.28 10.09
C THR A 45 -7.42 -13.93 10.55
N ALA A 46 -8.32 -13.02 10.89
CA ALA A 46 -7.94 -11.72 11.45
C ALA A 46 -7.16 -11.89 12.77
N PRO A 47 -6.18 -11.02 13.04
CA PRO A 47 -5.42 -11.06 14.29
C PRO A 47 -6.33 -10.73 15.49
N TYR A 48 -6.12 -11.42 16.61
CA TYR A 48 -6.88 -11.18 17.84
C TYR A 48 -6.50 -9.86 18.53
N HIS A 49 -5.27 -9.38 18.28
CA HIS A 49 -4.76 -8.14 18.82
C HIS A 49 -4.40 -7.17 17.69
N ALA A 50 -4.45 -5.88 18.00
CA ALA A 50 -4.01 -4.86 17.07
C ALA A 50 -2.52 -5.01 16.76
N GLU A 51 -2.18 -4.90 15.47
CA GLU A 51 -0.81 -4.85 15.00
C GLU A 51 -0.27 -3.42 15.05
N SER A 52 1.06 -3.28 15.00
CA SER A 52 1.68 -1.96 14.94
C SER A 52 1.46 -1.32 13.57
N TYR A 53 1.49 0.01 13.53
CA TYR A 53 1.39 0.74 12.26
C TYR A 53 2.52 0.34 11.29
N GLU A 54 3.72 0.12 11.82
CA GLU A 54 4.90 -0.27 11.07
C GLU A 54 4.74 -1.65 10.41
N ALA A 55 4.07 -2.59 11.07
CA ALA A 55 3.76 -3.90 10.49
C ALA A 55 2.76 -3.75 9.33
N VAL A 56 1.68 -3.00 9.55
CA VAL A 56 0.63 -2.77 8.55
C VAL A 56 1.20 -2.09 7.29
N ILE A 57 2.04 -1.05 7.46
CA ILE A 57 2.59 -0.34 6.29
C ILE A 57 3.64 -1.18 5.55
N SER A 58 4.40 -2.02 6.26
CA SER A 58 5.32 -2.98 5.65
C SER A 58 4.57 -4.00 4.78
N ASP A 59 3.44 -4.52 5.27
CA ASP A 59 2.62 -5.47 4.52
C ASP A 59 1.91 -4.80 3.34
N PHE A 60 1.48 -3.55 3.50
CA PHE A 60 0.95 -2.75 2.40
C PHE A 60 1.95 -2.62 1.25
N GLU A 61 3.20 -2.23 1.53
CA GLU A 61 4.26 -2.15 0.52
C GLU A 61 4.57 -3.51 -0.12
N LYS A 62 4.58 -4.57 0.69
CA LYS A 62 5.02 -5.89 0.26
C LYS A 62 3.96 -6.64 -0.56
N TYR A 63 2.70 -6.52 -0.18
CA TYR A 63 1.63 -7.38 -0.72
C TYR A 63 0.59 -6.62 -1.54
N ILE A 64 0.27 -5.38 -1.16
CA ILE A 64 -0.76 -4.58 -1.85
C ILE A 64 -0.15 -3.87 -3.04
N MET A 65 0.92 -3.08 -2.84
CA MET A 65 1.52 -2.26 -3.89
C MET A 65 1.93 -2.98 -5.17
N PRO A 66 2.41 -4.25 -5.15
CA PRO A 66 2.71 -4.99 -6.37
C PRO A 66 1.50 -5.34 -7.23
N GLY A 67 0.28 -5.36 -6.66
CA GLY A 67 -0.96 -5.69 -7.36
C GLY A 67 -1.86 -4.49 -7.69
N VAL A 68 -1.41 -3.27 -7.40
CA VAL A 68 -2.17 -2.05 -7.72
C VAL A 68 -2.06 -1.76 -9.22
N THR A 69 -3.20 -1.59 -9.88
CA THR A 69 -3.28 -1.01 -11.23
C THR A 69 -3.29 0.50 -11.15
N PHE A 70 -2.48 1.16 -11.98
CA PHE A 70 -2.29 2.60 -11.93
C PHE A 70 -3.15 3.31 -12.99
N PHE A 71 -4.34 3.78 -12.60
CA PHE A 71 -5.30 4.38 -13.54
C PHE A 71 -4.95 5.81 -14.00
N GLY A 72 -4.13 6.56 -13.26
CA GLY A 72 -3.82 7.97 -13.55
C GLY A 72 -3.06 8.24 -14.86
N PHE A 73 -2.62 7.20 -15.58
CA PHE A 73 -2.00 7.30 -16.89
C PHE A 73 -2.97 7.05 -18.06
N LEU A 74 -4.23 6.68 -17.79
CA LEU A 74 -5.21 6.39 -18.86
C LEU A 74 -5.95 7.64 -19.36
N GLU A 75 -5.68 8.82 -18.80
CA GLU A 75 -6.31 10.10 -19.17
C GLU A 75 -5.36 11.13 -19.81
N ASN A 76 -4.18 10.74 -20.29
CA ASN A 76 -3.36 11.63 -21.13
C ASN A 76 -3.12 10.99 -22.51
N PRO A 77 -3.78 11.48 -23.58
CA PRO A 77 -3.55 11.01 -24.95
C PRO A 77 -2.15 11.32 -25.48
#